data_AF-A0A1S3GC73-F1
#
_entry.id   AF-A0A1S3GC73-F1
#
_cell.length_a   1.000
_cell.length_b   1.000
_cell.length_c   1.000
_cell.angle_alpha   90.00
_cell.angle_beta   90.00
_cell.angle_gamma   90.00
#
_symmetry.space_group_name_H-M   'P 1'
#
loop_
_entity.id
_entity.type
_entity.pdbx_description
1 polymer ?
#
loop_
_entity_poly.entity_id
_entity_poly.type
_entity_poly.pdbx_seq_one_letter_code
_entity_poly.pdbx_strand_id
1 'polypeptide(L)'
;MPKEKYEPPDPRRMYTIMSSEEAANGKKSHWAELEISGNVRSLSSSLWSLTHLTALHLSDNSLSRIPSDIAKLHNLVYLDLSCNQIRSLPAELGNMVSLRELRLNDNQLRVLPFELGKLFQLQTLGLTGNPLTQDILNLYQEPDGTRRLLNYLLDNLSVSTEQPPPRSWIMLQEPDRTRPTALFSVMCYNVLCDKYATRQLYGYCPSWALNWDYRKKAIIQEIFSCNADIISLQEVETEQYYNFFLVELKERGYNGFFSPKSRARTMSEQERKHVDGCAIFFKTEKFTLVQKHTVEFNQLAMANSEGSEAMLNRVMTKDNIGVAILLELRKELIEMSSGKPHLGTEKQLILVANAHMHWDPEYSDVKLVQTMMFLSEVKNIIDKASRSLKSSVLGEFGTIPLVLCADLNSLPDSGYN
;
A
#
# COMPACT_ATOMS: atom_id res chain seq x y z
N MET A 1 -6.80 13.36 0.08
CA MET A 1 -5.68 14.25 -0.30
C MET A 1 -6.22 15.67 -0.44
N PRO A 2 -5.62 16.67 0.20
CA PRO A 2 -6.00 18.06 -0.03
C PRO A 2 -5.72 18.36 -1.50
N LYS A 3 -6.72 18.87 -2.22
CA LYS A 3 -6.52 19.46 -3.54
C LYS A 3 -5.75 20.76 -3.33
N GLU A 4 -4.43 20.69 -3.22
CA GLU A 4 -3.59 21.87 -3.43
C GLU A 4 -3.94 22.41 -4.81
N LYS A 5 -4.55 23.59 -4.80
CA LYS A 5 -4.99 24.27 -6.00
C LYS A 5 -3.70 24.71 -6.73
N TYR A 6 -3.30 23.91 -7.71
CA TYR A 6 -2.13 24.21 -8.53
C TYR A 6 -2.46 25.45 -9.37
N GLU A 7 -1.72 26.54 -9.14
CA GLU A 7 -1.77 27.73 -9.97
C GLU A 7 -0.62 27.66 -11.00
N PRO A 8 -0.91 27.76 -12.30
CA PRO A 8 0.13 27.71 -13.32
C PRO A 8 1.05 28.94 -13.24
N PRO A 9 2.35 28.81 -13.54
CA PRO A 9 3.30 29.92 -13.48
C PRO A 9 3.02 31.04 -14.51
N ASP A 10 3.22 32.30 -14.10
CA ASP A 10 2.99 33.53 -14.86
C ASP A 10 4.14 33.80 -15.88
N PRO A 11 3.86 33.92 -17.20
CA PRO A 11 4.88 33.93 -18.27
C PRO A 11 5.72 35.21 -18.39
N ARG A 12 5.71 36.14 -17.43
CA ARG A 12 6.38 37.47 -17.57
C ARG A 12 7.22 37.96 -16.39
N ARG A 13 7.77 37.09 -15.53
CA ARG A 13 8.50 37.55 -14.34
C ARG A 13 10.02 37.55 -14.52
N MET A 14 10.58 38.74 -14.75
CA MET A 14 11.96 39.03 -14.36
C MET A 14 12.03 39.09 -12.83
N TYR A 15 12.61 38.08 -12.19
CA TYR A 15 12.88 38.11 -10.75
C TYR A 15 14.29 38.61 -10.49
N THR A 16 14.42 39.65 -9.65
CA THR A 16 15.69 39.93 -8.97
C THR A 16 15.87 38.90 -7.88
N ILE A 17 16.77 37.94 -8.12
CA ILE A 17 16.97 36.73 -7.31
C ILE A 17 17.45 37.03 -5.86
N MET A 18 18.06 38.19 -5.64
CA MET A 18 18.53 38.68 -4.33
C MET A 18 18.98 40.15 -4.44
N SER A 19 18.65 41.01 -3.48
CA SER A 19 19.20 42.38 -3.43
C SER A 19 20.64 42.40 -2.90
N SER A 20 21.40 43.46 -3.19
CA SER A 20 22.78 43.61 -2.70
C SER A 20 22.87 43.64 -1.16
N GLU A 21 21.86 44.16 -0.47
CA GLU A 21 21.77 44.16 1.00
C GLU A 21 21.49 42.76 1.57
N GLU A 22 20.69 41.96 0.88
CA GLU A 22 20.37 40.59 1.31
C GLU A 22 21.54 39.64 1.17
N ALA A 23 22.32 39.80 0.10
CA ALA A 23 23.59 39.09 -0.08
C ALA A 23 24.61 39.50 0.99
N ALA A 24 24.69 40.79 1.33
CA ALA A 24 25.59 41.30 2.38
C ALA A 24 25.23 40.76 3.78
N ASN A 25 23.95 40.48 4.03
CA ASN A 25 23.45 39.88 5.29
C ASN A 25 23.53 38.35 5.32
N GLY A 26 24.19 37.71 4.36
CA GLY A 26 24.43 36.26 4.36
C GLY A 26 23.19 35.41 4.08
N LYS A 27 22.09 35.98 3.56
CA LYS A 27 20.95 35.18 3.09
C LYS A 27 21.39 34.32 1.90
N LYS A 28 20.91 33.09 1.84
CA LYS A 28 21.10 32.21 0.67
C LYS A 28 19.94 32.42 -0.30
N SER A 29 20.24 32.61 -1.58
CA SER A 29 19.20 32.70 -2.59
C SER A 29 18.67 31.30 -2.87
N HIS A 30 17.36 31.20 -2.99
CA HIS A 30 16.68 29.99 -3.43
C HIS A 30 15.91 30.33 -4.71
N TRP A 31 16.30 29.70 -5.81
CA TRP A 31 15.58 29.76 -7.08
C TRP A 31 15.14 28.34 -7.40
N ALA A 32 13.90 28.19 -7.85
CA ALA A 32 13.30 26.89 -8.16
C ALA A 32 12.91 26.78 -9.65
N GLU A 33 13.15 27.83 -10.41
CA GLU A 33 12.72 27.97 -11.80
C GLU A 33 13.89 28.43 -12.65
N LEU A 34 14.02 27.88 -13.86
CA LEU A 34 15.04 28.28 -14.81
C LEU A 34 14.43 28.43 -16.19
N GLU A 35 14.68 29.58 -16.82
CA GLU A 35 14.35 29.84 -18.21
C GLU A 35 15.62 29.97 -19.04
N ILE A 36 15.66 29.26 -20.16
CA ILE A 36 16.73 29.36 -21.14
C ILE A 36 16.09 29.67 -22.49
N SER A 37 16.38 30.85 -23.03
CA SER A 37 15.90 31.33 -24.32
C SER A 37 17.06 31.80 -25.20
N GLY A 38 16.89 31.80 -26.52
CA GLY A 38 17.85 32.41 -27.44
C GLY A 38 18.45 31.46 -28.48
N ASN A 39 17.62 30.66 -29.15
CA ASN A 39 18.03 29.73 -30.22
C ASN A 39 19.05 28.67 -29.76
N VAL A 40 18.93 28.18 -28.52
CA VAL A 40 19.84 27.18 -27.97
C VAL A 40 19.69 25.87 -28.72
N ARG A 41 20.82 25.28 -29.17
CA ARG A 41 20.86 23.99 -29.89
C ARG A 41 21.28 22.82 -29.00
N SER A 42 21.91 23.09 -27.87
CA SER A 42 22.49 22.10 -26.97
C SER A 42 22.47 22.62 -25.54
N LEU A 43 22.19 21.74 -24.59
CA LEU A 43 22.22 22.03 -23.16
C LEU A 43 23.44 21.37 -22.52
N SER A 44 24.10 22.08 -21.60
CA SER A 44 25.22 21.51 -20.85
C SER A 44 24.75 20.42 -19.89
N SER A 45 25.56 19.38 -19.69
CA SER A 45 25.26 18.30 -18.74
C SER A 45 25.15 18.78 -17.30
N SER A 46 25.78 19.93 -16.97
CA SER A 46 25.67 20.55 -15.65
C SER A 46 24.23 20.93 -15.29
N LEU A 47 23.37 21.25 -16.28
CA LEU A 47 21.96 21.55 -16.06
C LEU A 47 21.24 20.44 -15.29
N TRP A 48 21.57 19.18 -15.59
CA TRP A 48 20.92 18.00 -15.00
C TRP A 48 21.31 17.74 -13.55
N SER A 49 22.30 18.46 -13.03
CA SER A 49 22.69 18.42 -11.61
C SER A 49 21.85 19.35 -10.72
N LEU A 50 21.03 20.22 -11.33
CA LEU A 50 20.18 21.20 -10.63
C LEU A 50 18.88 20.56 -10.12
N THR A 51 18.99 19.52 -9.30
CA THR A 51 17.85 18.69 -8.85
C THR A 51 16.85 19.42 -7.96
N HIS A 52 17.15 20.63 -7.51
CA HIS A 52 16.25 21.49 -6.76
C HIS A 52 15.23 22.23 -7.65
N LEU A 53 15.39 22.18 -8.98
CA LEU A 53 14.48 22.80 -9.92
C LEU A 53 13.09 22.15 -9.88
N THR A 54 12.08 23.02 -9.90
CA THR A 54 10.65 22.69 -9.96
C THR A 54 10.01 23.14 -11.27
N ALA A 55 10.56 24.16 -11.94
CA ALA A 55 10.14 24.57 -13.28
C ALA A 55 11.34 24.77 -14.22
N LEU A 56 11.21 24.28 -15.44
CA LEU A 56 12.22 24.44 -16.49
C LEU A 56 11.54 24.88 -17.79
N HIS A 57 11.86 26.10 -18.22
CA HIS A 57 11.35 26.73 -19.43
C HIS A 57 12.44 26.70 -20.51
N LEU A 58 12.21 25.92 -21.56
CA LEU A 58 13.10 25.75 -22.70
C LEU A 58 12.37 26.02 -24.03
N SER A 59 11.24 26.74 -23.97
CA SER A 59 10.45 27.10 -25.15
C SER A 59 11.22 28.01 -26.11
N ASP A 60 10.85 27.99 -27.39
CA ASP A 60 11.42 28.87 -28.44
C ASP A 60 12.94 28.74 -28.59
N ASN A 61 13.42 27.49 -28.66
CA ASN A 61 14.82 27.15 -28.91
C ASN A 61 14.97 26.29 -30.16
N SER A 62 16.20 25.84 -30.43
CA SER A 62 16.55 24.97 -31.56
C SER A 62 17.00 23.59 -31.09
N LEU A 63 16.41 23.08 -30.00
CA LEU A 63 16.75 21.77 -29.46
C LEU A 63 16.22 20.67 -30.38
N SER A 64 17.11 19.81 -30.85
CA SER A 64 16.75 18.66 -31.70
C SER A 64 16.48 17.39 -30.89
N ARG A 65 16.95 17.33 -29.65
CA ARG A 65 16.82 16.20 -28.72
C ARG A 65 16.93 16.67 -27.28
N ILE A 66 16.40 15.88 -26.37
CA ILE A 66 16.60 16.00 -24.93
C ILE A 66 17.31 14.73 -24.43
N PRO A 67 18.42 14.83 -23.68
CA PRO A 67 19.11 13.66 -23.15
C PRO A 67 18.29 12.98 -22.05
N SER A 68 18.50 11.68 -21.85
CA SER A 68 17.86 10.91 -20.77
C SER A 68 18.21 11.42 -19.37
N ASP A 69 19.34 12.14 -19.23
CA ASP A 69 19.75 12.81 -17.99
C ASP A 69 18.72 13.81 -17.45
N ILE A 70 17.76 14.29 -18.26
CA ILE A 70 16.67 15.14 -17.77
C ILE A 70 15.88 14.47 -16.62
N ALA A 71 15.82 13.14 -16.61
CA ALA A 71 15.15 12.36 -15.57
C ALA A 71 15.77 12.52 -14.18
N LYS A 72 17.01 13.05 -14.08
CA LYS A 72 17.64 13.39 -12.79
C LYS A 72 16.92 14.53 -12.07
N LEU A 73 16.20 15.38 -12.80
CA LEU A 73 15.39 16.48 -12.28
C LEU A 73 14.05 15.97 -11.73
N HIS A 74 14.09 15.04 -10.77
CA HIS A 74 12.93 14.35 -10.21
C HIS A 74 11.92 15.24 -9.46
N ASN A 75 12.33 16.46 -9.07
CA ASN A 75 11.48 17.45 -8.40
C ASN A 75 10.75 18.38 -9.38
N LEU A 76 10.99 18.22 -10.70
CA LEU A 76 10.37 19.07 -11.70
C LEU A 76 8.85 18.83 -11.76
N VAL A 77 8.10 19.91 -11.64
CA VAL A 77 6.63 19.97 -11.72
C VAL A 77 6.18 20.51 -13.07
N TYR A 78 6.94 21.45 -13.62
CA TYR A 78 6.66 22.11 -14.90
C TYR A 78 7.84 21.97 -15.87
N LEU A 79 7.58 21.48 -17.08
CA LEU A 79 8.55 21.38 -18.15
C LEU A 79 7.94 21.91 -19.45
N ASP A 80 8.53 22.99 -19.99
CA ASP A 80 8.16 23.52 -21.30
C ASP A 80 9.28 23.32 -22.30
N LEU A 81 8.98 22.55 -23.33
CA LEU A 81 9.83 22.22 -24.46
C LEU A 81 9.17 22.64 -25.78
N SER A 82 8.15 23.50 -25.74
CA SER A 82 7.39 23.93 -26.91
C SER A 82 8.26 24.69 -27.92
N CYS A 83 7.85 24.73 -29.19
CA CYS A 83 8.54 25.48 -30.24
C CYS A 83 10.03 25.11 -30.36
N ASN A 84 10.31 23.82 -30.47
CA ASN A 84 11.65 23.28 -30.66
C ASN A 84 11.67 22.35 -31.90
N GLN A 85 12.78 21.62 -32.12
CA GLN A 85 12.94 20.70 -33.24
C GLN A 85 13.05 19.24 -32.76
N ILE A 86 12.41 18.92 -31.62
CA ILE A 86 12.55 17.62 -30.96
C ILE A 86 11.81 16.56 -31.78
N ARG A 87 12.53 15.49 -32.15
CA ARG A 87 11.99 14.38 -32.96
C ARG A 87 11.51 13.19 -32.13
N SER A 88 12.07 13.01 -30.94
CA SER A 88 11.77 11.92 -30.03
C SER A 88 12.07 12.34 -28.59
N LEU A 89 11.34 11.75 -27.65
CA LEU A 89 11.58 11.91 -26.21
C LEU A 89 12.33 10.69 -25.66
N PRO A 90 13.21 10.89 -24.65
CA PRO A 90 13.81 9.76 -23.94
C PRO A 90 12.76 9.01 -23.12
N ALA A 91 12.88 7.68 -23.03
CA ALA A 91 11.99 6.83 -22.24
C ALA A 91 12.03 7.19 -20.74
N GLU A 92 13.20 7.63 -20.27
CA GLU A 92 13.46 8.03 -18.88
C GLU A 92 12.65 9.26 -18.46
N LEU A 93 12.08 10.02 -19.39
CA LEU A 93 11.13 11.10 -19.07
C LEU A 93 9.94 10.57 -18.25
N GLY A 94 9.54 9.31 -18.45
CA GLY A 94 8.52 8.63 -17.66
C GLY A 94 8.87 8.45 -16.17
N ASN A 95 10.13 8.61 -15.77
CA ASN A 95 10.54 8.50 -14.37
C ASN A 95 10.33 9.80 -13.58
N MET A 96 9.98 10.91 -14.24
CA MET A 96 9.76 12.22 -13.61
C MET A 96 8.33 12.33 -13.04
N VAL A 97 7.98 11.44 -12.11
CA VAL A 97 6.62 11.25 -11.59
C VAL A 97 5.98 12.48 -10.90
N SER A 98 6.80 13.49 -10.56
CA SER A 98 6.35 14.76 -9.97
C SER A 98 5.80 15.75 -11.01
N LEU A 99 5.99 15.49 -12.31
CA LEU A 99 5.53 16.38 -13.38
C LEU A 99 4.01 16.50 -13.39
N ARG A 100 3.54 17.75 -13.42
CA ARG A 100 2.12 18.12 -13.56
C ARG A 100 1.83 18.79 -14.89
N GLU A 101 2.78 19.54 -15.44
CA GLU A 101 2.69 20.14 -16.77
C GLU A 101 3.89 19.77 -17.64
N LEU A 102 3.60 19.23 -18.81
CA LEU A 102 4.57 18.92 -19.86
C LEU A 102 4.09 19.52 -21.17
N ARG A 103 4.76 20.57 -21.65
CA ARG A 103 4.41 21.23 -22.92
C ARG A 103 5.43 20.87 -23.99
N LEU A 104 4.95 20.27 -25.07
CA LEU A 104 5.73 19.79 -26.20
C LEU A 104 5.18 20.32 -27.52
N ASN A 105 4.43 21.42 -27.50
CA ASN A 105 3.77 21.95 -28.67
C ASN A 105 4.79 22.34 -29.75
N ASP A 106 4.39 22.28 -31.02
CA ASP A 106 5.20 22.74 -32.17
C ASP A 106 6.62 22.15 -32.18
N ASN A 107 6.67 20.82 -32.17
CA ASN A 107 7.89 20.01 -32.30
C ASN A 107 7.76 19.04 -33.50
N GLN A 108 8.73 18.14 -33.66
CA GLN A 108 8.76 17.14 -34.74
C GLN A 108 8.48 15.72 -34.23
N LEU A 109 7.73 15.58 -33.13
CA LEU A 109 7.42 14.28 -32.53
C LEU A 109 6.52 13.45 -33.43
N ARG A 110 6.99 12.27 -33.84
CA ARG A 110 6.19 11.30 -34.61
C ARG A 110 5.60 10.19 -33.75
N VAL A 111 6.28 9.88 -32.64
CA VAL A 111 5.91 8.84 -31.67
C VAL A 111 6.17 9.35 -30.27
N LEU A 112 5.43 8.80 -29.31
CA LEU A 112 5.64 9.02 -27.88
C LEU A 112 6.18 7.73 -27.25
N PRO A 113 7.15 7.80 -26.32
CA PRO A 113 7.57 6.63 -25.56
C PRO A 113 6.41 6.14 -24.67
N PHE A 114 6.20 4.83 -24.58
CA PHE A 114 5.14 4.25 -23.74
C PHE A 114 5.37 4.54 -22.25
N GLU A 115 6.63 4.74 -21.85
CA GLU A 115 7.02 5.12 -20.49
C GLU A 115 6.40 6.44 -20.03
N LEU A 116 5.99 7.32 -20.95
CA LEU A 116 5.28 8.55 -20.60
C LEU A 116 4.00 8.26 -19.83
N GLY A 117 3.37 7.10 -20.04
CA GLY A 117 2.21 6.64 -19.27
C GLY A 117 2.46 6.49 -17.76
N LYS A 118 3.73 6.42 -17.32
CA LYS A 118 4.10 6.41 -15.90
C LYS A 118 3.89 7.77 -15.20
N LEU A 119 3.69 8.85 -15.95
CA LEU A 119 3.45 10.20 -15.42
C LEU A 119 2.01 10.37 -14.91
N PHE A 120 1.63 9.60 -13.89
CA PHE A 120 0.26 9.53 -13.36
C PHE A 120 -0.22 10.83 -12.67
N GLN A 121 0.69 11.75 -12.34
CA GLN A 121 0.37 13.07 -11.77
C GLN A 121 0.18 14.16 -12.84
N LEU A 122 0.44 13.86 -14.12
CA LEU A 122 0.40 14.84 -15.20
C LEU A 122 -1.03 15.30 -15.47
N GLN A 123 -1.23 16.61 -15.41
CA GLN A 123 -2.53 17.27 -15.60
C GLN A 123 -2.63 17.88 -17.00
N THR A 124 -1.56 18.53 -17.43
CA THR A 124 -1.48 19.21 -18.72
C THR A 124 -0.38 18.59 -19.57
N LEU A 125 -0.76 18.05 -20.72
CA LEU A 125 0.15 17.56 -21.75
C LEU A 125 -0.13 18.35 -23.03
N GLY A 126 0.84 19.12 -23.51
CA GLY A 126 0.72 19.87 -24.77
C GLY A 126 1.37 19.11 -25.92
N LEU A 127 0.61 18.70 -26.93
CA LEU A 127 1.11 17.97 -28.10
C LEU A 127 0.76 18.62 -29.44
N THR A 128 0.10 19.78 -29.44
CA THR A 128 -0.37 20.42 -30.67
C THR A 128 0.79 20.79 -31.58
N GLY A 129 0.62 20.70 -32.90
CA GLY A 129 1.70 21.05 -33.85
C GLY A 129 2.78 19.99 -34.04
N ASN A 130 2.58 18.77 -33.52
CA ASN A 130 3.48 17.64 -33.77
C ASN A 130 2.91 16.68 -34.85
N PRO A 131 3.77 16.09 -35.71
CA PRO A 131 3.37 15.11 -36.72
C PRO A 131 3.15 13.69 -36.11
N LEU A 132 2.33 13.60 -35.06
CA LEU A 132 1.96 12.34 -34.40
C LEU A 132 1.02 11.51 -35.29
N THR A 133 0.96 10.20 -35.03
CA THR A 133 0.02 9.31 -35.71
C THR A 133 -1.43 9.66 -35.37
N GLN A 134 -2.33 9.41 -36.33
CA GLN A 134 -3.75 9.76 -36.18
C GLN A 134 -4.39 9.09 -34.96
N ASP A 135 -4.00 7.87 -34.62
CA ASP A 135 -4.54 7.13 -33.47
C ASP A 135 -4.24 7.85 -32.13
N ILE A 136 -3.02 8.35 -31.96
CA ILE A 136 -2.60 9.10 -30.77
C ILE A 136 -3.33 10.45 -30.71
N LEU A 137 -3.44 11.13 -31.85
CA LEU A 137 -4.15 12.40 -31.95
C LEU A 137 -5.63 12.25 -31.62
N ASN A 138 -6.29 11.19 -32.11
CA ASN A 138 -7.68 10.89 -31.81
C ASN A 138 -7.89 10.69 -30.30
N LEU A 139 -7.04 9.88 -29.64
CA LEU A 139 -7.10 9.69 -28.19
C LEU A 139 -6.89 10.99 -27.40
N TYR A 140 -5.97 11.84 -27.87
CA TYR A 140 -5.66 13.11 -27.23
C TYR A 140 -6.75 14.17 -27.40
N GLN A 141 -7.50 14.14 -28.50
CA GLN A 141 -8.58 15.10 -28.79
C GLN A 141 -9.90 14.79 -28.08
N GLU A 142 -10.05 13.59 -27.52
CA GLU A 142 -11.22 13.24 -26.71
C GLU A 142 -11.28 14.03 -25.38
N PRO A 143 -12.45 14.13 -24.74
CA PRO A 143 -12.54 14.66 -23.38
C PRO A 143 -11.62 13.88 -22.42
N ASP A 144 -10.87 14.61 -21.60
CA ASP A 144 -9.82 14.05 -20.73
C ASP A 144 -8.69 13.32 -21.51
N GLY A 145 -8.43 13.75 -22.74
CA GLY A 145 -7.50 13.11 -23.68
C GLY A 145 -6.08 12.93 -23.14
N THR A 146 -5.58 13.85 -22.30
CA THR A 146 -4.30 13.66 -21.58
C THR A 146 -4.31 12.37 -20.78
N ARG A 147 -5.29 12.18 -19.90
CA ARG A 147 -5.35 10.97 -19.06
C ARG A 147 -5.60 9.72 -19.88
N ARG A 148 -6.48 9.78 -20.89
CA ARG A 148 -6.76 8.62 -21.76
C ARG A 148 -5.51 8.19 -22.53
N LEU A 149 -4.76 9.14 -23.07
CA LEU A 149 -3.50 8.86 -23.74
C LEU A 149 -2.46 8.25 -22.80
N LEU A 150 -2.26 8.84 -21.61
CA LEU A 150 -1.31 8.30 -20.62
C LEU A 150 -1.70 6.88 -20.18
N ASN A 151 -2.99 6.62 -19.98
CA ASN A 151 -3.48 5.29 -19.65
C ASN A 151 -3.24 4.30 -20.78
N TYR A 152 -3.52 4.69 -22.02
CA TYR A 152 -3.21 3.88 -23.20
C TYR A 152 -1.72 3.55 -23.28
N LEU A 153 -0.84 4.54 -23.08
CA LEU A 153 0.60 4.33 -23.10
C LEU A 153 1.05 3.38 -21.98
N LEU A 154 0.52 3.55 -20.76
CA LEU A 154 0.88 2.70 -19.62
C LEU A 154 0.39 1.26 -19.81
N ASP A 155 -0.84 1.07 -20.30
CA ASP A 155 -1.44 -0.24 -20.44
C ASP A 155 -0.80 -1.07 -21.57
N ASN A 156 -0.20 -0.39 -22.57
CA ASN A 156 0.53 -1.02 -23.67
C ASN A 156 2.05 -1.01 -23.47
N LEU A 157 2.56 -0.54 -22.34
CA LEU A 157 3.98 -0.60 -22.04
C LEU A 157 4.42 -2.06 -21.95
N SER A 158 5.29 -2.48 -22.87
CA SER A 158 5.83 -3.84 -22.88
C SER A 158 6.65 -4.08 -21.61
N VAL A 159 6.12 -4.91 -20.71
CA VAL A 159 6.80 -5.26 -19.47
C VAL A 159 7.80 -6.39 -19.76
N SER A 160 9.04 -6.03 -20.07
CA SER A 160 10.17 -6.97 -20.11
C SER A 160 10.83 -7.03 -18.72
N THR A 161 10.08 -7.31 -17.67
CA THR A 161 10.67 -7.45 -16.34
C THR A 161 11.01 -8.90 -16.08
N GLU A 162 12.27 -9.15 -15.71
CA GLU A 162 12.63 -10.35 -14.97
C GLU A 162 11.78 -10.43 -13.69
N GLN A 163 11.38 -11.64 -13.30
CA GLN A 163 10.65 -11.82 -12.05
C GLN A 163 11.48 -11.28 -10.88
N PRO A 164 10.85 -10.58 -9.91
CA PRO A 164 11.60 -10.09 -8.76
C PRO A 164 12.27 -11.26 -8.03
N PRO A 165 13.50 -11.07 -7.54
CA PRO A 165 14.20 -12.13 -6.81
C PRO A 165 13.40 -12.53 -5.56
N PRO A 166 13.46 -13.81 -5.15
CA PRO A 166 12.79 -14.27 -3.94
C PRO A 166 13.35 -13.55 -2.71
N ARG A 167 12.49 -13.31 -1.71
CA ARG A 167 12.90 -12.71 -0.44
C ARG A 167 13.82 -13.67 0.34
N SER A 168 14.89 -13.13 0.91
CA SER A 168 15.84 -13.90 1.72
C SER A 168 15.34 -14.10 3.16
N TRP A 169 15.51 -15.31 3.69
CA TRP A 169 15.25 -15.60 5.11
C TRP A 169 16.39 -15.09 5.98
N ILE A 170 16.08 -14.37 7.06
CA ILE A 170 17.05 -13.88 8.05
C ILE A 170 16.91 -14.70 9.32
N MET A 171 17.95 -15.47 9.67
CA MET A 171 17.97 -16.24 10.91
C MET A 171 18.40 -15.35 12.08
N LEU A 172 17.48 -15.07 13.00
CA LEU A 172 17.76 -14.26 14.20
C LEU A 172 18.34 -15.09 15.34
N GLN A 173 17.86 -16.33 15.50
CA GLN A 173 18.29 -17.25 16.55
C GLN A 173 18.10 -18.69 16.08
N GLU A 174 19.00 -19.58 16.49
CA GLU A 174 18.79 -21.01 16.32
C GLU A 174 17.76 -21.55 17.32
N PRO A 175 16.93 -22.53 16.94
CA PRO A 175 15.98 -23.14 17.85
C PRO A 175 16.67 -23.76 19.08
N ASP A 176 16.16 -23.45 20.27
CA ASP A 176 16.63 -24.08 21.51
C ASP A 176 16.17 -25.54 21.57
N ARG A 177 17.13 -26.45 21.35
CA ARG A 177 16.91 -27.91 21.42
C ARG A 177 17.10 -28.48 22.83
N THR A 178 17.27 -27.66 23.85
CA THR A 178 17.40 -28.15 25.24
C THR A 178 16.05 -28.34 25.93
N ARG A 179 14.98 -27.74 25.39
CA ARG A 179 13.62 -27.78 25.94
C ARG A 179 12.62 -28.25 24.88
N PRO A 180 11.54 -28.93 25.28
CA PRO A 180 10.45 -29.26 24.37
C PRO A 180 9.81 -27.96 23.87
N THR A 181 10.01 -27.66 22.59
CA THR A 181 9.48 -26.46 21.94
C THR A 181 8.70 -26.85 20.69
N ALA A 182 7.71 -26.04 20.34
CA ALA A 182 6.97 -26.18 19.09
C ALA A 182 7.31 -25.00 18.19
N LEU A 183 7.78 -25.28 16.98
CA LEU A 183 8.09 -24.27 15.98
C LEU A 183 6.96 -24.19 14.96
N PHE A 184 6.51 -22.98 14.70
CA PHE A 184 5.54 -22.70 13.64
C PHE A 184 5.78 -21.32 13.06
N SER A 185 5.35 -21.13 11.82
CA SER A 185 5.48 -19.87 11.08
C SER A 185 4.16 -19.10 11.05
N VAL A 186 4.27 -17.77 11.03
CA VAL A 186 3.12 -16.85 10.98
C VAL A 186 3.31 -15.88 9.82
N MET A 187 2.29 -15.74 8.98
CA MET A 187 2.20 -14.73 7.91
C MET A 187 1.17 -13.68 8.30
N CYS A 188 1.49 -12.40 8.09
CA CYS A 188 0.55 -11.28 8.18
C CYS A 188 0.59 -10.52 6.86
N TYR A 189 -0.54 -10.42 6.15
CA TYR A 189 -0.57 -9.85 4.81
C TYR A 189 -1.89 -9.15 4.48
N ASN A 190 -1.82 -7.84 4.22
CA ASN A 190 -2.92 -7.08 3.63
C ASN A 190 -2.90 -7.29 2.11
N VAL A 191 -3.96 -7.87 1.56
CA VAL A 191 -3.99 -8.31 0.14
C VAL A 191 -4.44 -7.23 -0.84
N LEU A 192 -4.83 -6.05 -0.35
CA LEU A 192 -5.46 -4.97 -1.12
C LEU A 192 -6.74 -5.43 -1.84
N CYS A 193 -7.91 -5.15 -1.28
CA CYS A 193 -9.17 -5.59 -1.89
C CYS A 193 -9.42 -4.90 -3.25
N ASP A 194 -10.24 -5.52 -4.09
CA ASP A 194 -10.49 -5.00 -5.45
C ASP A 194 -11.18 -3.64 -5.42
N LYS A 195 -12.07 -3.43 -4.45
CA LYS A 195 -12.73 -2.15 -4.22
C LYS A 195 -11.75 -0.98 -4.05
N TYR A 196 -10.57 -1.20 -3.47
CA TYR A 196 -9.57 -0.15 -3.24
C TYR A 196 -8.45 -0.11 -4.29
N ALA A 197 -8.29 -1.15 -5.12
CA ALA A 197 -7.30 -1.24 -6.19
C ALA A 197 -7.66 -0.39 -7.42
N THR A 198 -7.89 0.91 -7.23
CA THR A 198 -8.33 1.83 -8.27
C THR A 198 -7.16 2.62 -8.88
N ARG A 199 -7.32 3.06 -10.14
CA ARG A 199 -6.36 3.96 -10.80
C ARG A 199 -6.23 5.33 -10.13
N GLN A 200 -7.20 5.72 -9.31
CA GLN A 200 -7.10 6.97 -8.54
C GLN A 200 -6.04 6.86 -7.43
N LEU A 201 -5.93 5.70 -6.80
CA LEU A 201 -4.93 5.45 -5.75
C LEU A 201 -3.61 4.89 -6.33
N TYR A 202 -3.72 4.06 -7.37
CA TYR A 202 -2.61 3.33 -7.97
C TYR A 202 -2.41 3.71 -9.45
N GLY A 203 -2.45 5.00 -9.77
CA GLY A 203 -2.40 5.49 -11.16
C GLY A 203 -1.14 5.13 -11.93
N TYR A 204 -0.06 4.81 -11.21
CA TYR A 204 1.20 4.30 -11.76
C TYR A 204 1.15 2.83 -12.21
N CYS A 205 0.10 2.10 -11.85
CA CYS A 205 -0.05 0.68 -12.17
C CYS A 205 -0.96 0.50 -13.38
N PRO A 206 -0.54 -0.27 -14.40
CA PRO A 206 -1.39 -0.60 -15.55
C PRO A 206 -2.72 -1.22 -15.14
N SER A 207 -3.78 -0.98 -15.92
CA SER A 207 -5.14 -1.42 -15.59
C SER A 207 -5.25 -2.94 -15.51
N TRP A 208 -4.57 -3.65 -16.42
CA TRP A 208 -4.53 -5.11 -16.43
C TRP A 208 -3.82 -5.69 -15.19
N ALA A 209 -2.84 -4.97 -14.64
CA ALA A 209 -2.09 -5.40 -13.46
C ALA A 209 -2.85 -5.12 -12.16
N LEU A 210 -3.73 -4.11 -12.13
CA LEU A 210 -4.64 -3.83 -11.01
C LEU A 210 -5.86 -4.75 -10.99
N ASN A 211 -6.24 -5.33 -12.12
CA ASN A 211 -7.41 -6.20 -12.22
C ASN A 211 -7.31 -7.39 -11.24
N TRP A 212 -8.39 -7.67 -10.51
CA TRP A 212 -8.43 -8.76 -9.53
C TRP A 212 -8.07 -10.13 -10.10
N ASP A 213 -8.51 -10.49 -11.31
CA ASP A 213 -8.23 -11.79 -11.91
C ASP A 213 -6.74 -11.99 -12.21
N TYR A 214 -6.02 -10.89 -12.43
CA TYR A 214 -4.56 -10.90 -12.52
C TYR A 214 -3.92 -10.97 -11.12
N ARG A 215 -4.27 -10.03 -10.22
CA ARG A 215 -3.65 -9.90 -8.89
C ARG A 215 -3.84 -11.13 -8.01
N LYS A 216 -5.05 -11.71 -8.00
CA LYS A 216 -5.37 -12.85 -7.12
C LYS A 216 -4.45 -14.05 -7.35
N LYS A 217 -3.96 -14.23 -8.58
CA LYS A 217 -2.98 -15.28 -8.93
C LYS A 217 -1.63 -15.04 -8.25
N ALA A 218 -1.13 -13.81 -8.27
CA ALA A 218 0.11 -13.46 -7.59
C ALA A 218 -0.05 -13.50 -6.06
N ILE A 219 -1.17 -13.02 -5.54
CA ILE A 219 -1.49 -13.04 -4.10
C ILE A 219 -1.48 -14.47 -3.56
N ILE A 220 -2.16 -15.41 -4.22
CA ILE A 220 -2.20 -16.80 -3.75
C ILE A 220 -0.84 -17.49 -3.91
N GLN A 221 -0.09 -17.17 -4.97
CA GLN A 221 1.27 -17.67 -5.14
C GLN A 221 2.21 -17.21 -4.00
N GLU A 222 2.10 -15.95 -3.55
CA GLU A 222 2.86 -15.45 -2.41
C GLU A 222 2.46 -16.16 -1.09
N ILE A 223 1.16 -16.38 -0.88
CA ILE A 223 0.70 -17.13 0.28
C ILE A 223 1.25 -18.57 0.27
N PHE A 224 1.26 -19.22 -0.90
CA PHE A 224 1.80 -20.57 -1.05
C PHE A 224 3.32 -20.63 -0.95
N SER A 225 4.05 -19.62 -1.43
CA SER A 225 5.51 -19.56 -1.35
C SER A 225 5.96 -19.39 0.11
N CYS A 226 5.23 -18.59 0.89
CA CYS A 226 5.47 -18.41 2.32
C CYS A 226 5.18 -19.67 3.14
N ASN A 227 4.18 -20.48 2.75
CA ASN A 227 3.79 -21.75 3.39
C ASN A 227 3.66 -21.65 4.93
N ALA A 228 3.15 -20.52 5.43
CA ALA A 228 3.08 -20.25 6.85
C ALA A 228 2.07 -21.16 7.56
N ASP A 229 2.35 -21.61 8.77
CA ASP A 229 1.43 -22.49 9.50
C ASP A 229 0.16 -21.76 9.97
N ILE A 230 0.28 -20.46 10.20
CA ILE A 230 -0.81 -19.54 10.54
C ILE A 230 -0.73 -18.35 9.57
N ILE A 231 -1.86 -17.97 8.96
CA ILE A 231 -1.93 -16.88 7.99
C ILE A 231 -3.02 -15.91 8.42
N SER A 232 -2.64 -14.66 8.71
CA SER A 232 -3.55 -13.56 9.02
C SER A 232 -3.64 -12.62 7.83
N LEU A 233 -4.82 -12.53 7.21
CA LEU A 233 -5.07 -11.65 6.06
C LEU A 233 -5.96 -10.48 6.43
N GLN A 234 -5.66 -9.29 5.89
CA GLN A 234 -6.52 -8.11 5.93
C GLN A 234 -6.99 -7.76 4.51
N GLU A 235 -8.07 -6.98 4.42
CA GLU A 235 -8.72 -6.61 3.15
C GLU A 235 -9.19 -7.79 2.30
N VAL A 236 -9.69 -8.84 2.98
CA VAL A 236 -10.28 -10.00 2.29
C VAL A 236 -11.75 -9.70 2.02
N GLU A 237 -12.16 -9.62 0.75
CA GLU A 237 -13.58 -9.48 0.38
C GLU A 237 -14.38 -10.74 0.74
N THR A 238 -15.62 -10.53 1.18
CA THR A 238 -16.51 -11.61 1.64
C THR A 238 -16.67 -12.72 0.62
N GLU A 239 -16.97 -12.38 -0.64
CA GLU A 239 -17.13 -13.38 -1.70
C GLU A 239 -15.82 -14.11 -2.01
N GLN A 240 -14.69 -13.39 -2.01
CA GLN A 240 -13.37 -13.95 -2.29
C GLN A 240 -12.89 -14.87 -1.17
N TYR A 241 -13.26 -14.61 0.09
CA TYR A 241 -12.99 -15.53 1.18
C TYR A 241 -13.60 -16.91 0.92
N TYR A 242 -14.90 -16.96 0.63
CA TYR A 242 -15.62 -18.24 0.49
C TYR A 242 -15.34 -18.96 -0.83
N ASN A 243 -15.20 -18.22 -1.93
CA ASN A 243 -15.11 -18.81 -3.27
C ASN A 243 -13.67 -18.98 -3.77
N PHE A 244 -12.70 -18.31 -3.15
CA PHE A 244 -11.30 -18.34 -3.58
C PHE A 244 -10.37 -18.75 -2.43
N PHE A 245 -10.11 -17.86 -1.46
CA PHE A 245 -9.09 -18.11 -0.43
C PHE A 245 -9.32 -19.38 0.38
N LEU A 246 -10.55 -19.60 0.88
CA LEU A 246 -10.87 -20.79 1.67
C LEU A 246 -10.81 -22.07 0.84
N VAL A 247 -11.16 -22.02 -0.45
CA VAL A 247 -11.12 -23.18 -1.34
C VAL A 247 -9.67 -23.57 -1.59
N GLU A 248 -8.87 -22.64 -2.08
CA GLU A 248 -7.44 -22.83 -2.41
C GLU A 248 -6.63 -23.27 -1.19
N LEU A 249 -6.87 -22.66 -0.02
CA LEU A 249 -6.14 -23.00 1.20
C LEU A 249 -6.59 -24.33 1.81
N LYS A 250 -7.86 -24.74 1.64
CA LYS A 250 -8.31 -26.06 2.08
C LYS A 250 -7.60 -27.19 1.35
N GLU A 251 -7.31 -27.02 0.06
CA GLU A 251 -6.52 -28.00 -0.70
C GLU A 251 -5.11 -28.19 -0.14
N ARG A 252 -4.58 -27.19 0.57
CA ARG A 252 -3.29 -27.25 1.28
C ARG A 252 -3.39 -27.57 2.76
N GLY A 253 -4.53 -28.10 3.23
CA GLY A 253 -4.71 -28.56 4.60
C GLY A 253 -4.96 -27.44 5.63
N TYR A 254 -5.42 -26.27 5.18
CA TYR A 254 -5.84 -25.20 6.07
C TYR A 254 -7.33 -25.26 6.36
N ASN A 255 -7.69 -24.77 7.54
CA ASN A 255 -9.03 -24.27 7.82
C ASN A 255 -8.92 -22.78 8.17
N GLY A 256 -10.03 -22.06 8.19
CA GLY A 256 -10.00 -20.63 8.45
C GLY A 256 -11.24 -20.08 9.12
N PHE A 257 -11.08 -18.88 9.65
CA PHE A 257 -12.14 -18.05 10.18
C PHE A 257 -12.08 -16.67 9.52
N PHE A 258 -13.23 -16.12 9.16
CA PHE A 258 -13.36 -14.81 8.56
C PHE A 258 -14.54 -14.06 9.16
N SER A 259 -14.40 -12.74 9.25
CA SER A 259 -15.48 -11.84 9.57
C SER A 259 -15.35 -10.57 8.71
N PRO A 260 -16.42 -10.14 8.01
CA PRO A 260 -16.44 -8.87 7.29
C PRO A 260 -16.61 -7.70 8.25
N LYS A 261 -16.21 -6.49 7.83
CA LYS A 261 -16.48 -5.25 8.59
C LYS A 261 -17.97 -5.08 8.89
N SER A 262 -18.27 -4.41 10.01
CA SER A 262 -19.64 -4.33 10.58
C SER A 262 -20.69 -3.76 9.62
N ARG A 263 -20.28 -2.90 8.66
CA ARG A 263 -21.17 -2.35 7.63
C ARG A 263 -21.91 -3.41 6.81
N ALA A 264 -21.36 -4.63 6.69
CA ALA A 264 -21.99 -5.75 5.98
C ALA A 264 -23.41 -6.08 6.47
N ARG A 265 -23.78 -5.71 7.71
CA ARG A 265 -25.10 -6.01 8.30
C ARG A 265 -26.24 -5.13 7.80
N THR A 266 -25.94 -3.91 7.37
CA THR A 266 -26.95 -2.91 6.96
C THR A 266 -27.01 -2.70 5.45
N MET A 267 -26.12 -3.35 4.69
CA MET A 267 -26.03 -3.24 3.24
C MET A 267 -26.88 -4.30 2.52
N SER A 268 -27.13 -4.05 1.23
CA SER A 268 -27.79 -5.03 0.36
C SER A 268 -26.94 -6.29 0.19
N GLU A 269 -27.57 -7.40 -0.21
CA GLU A 269 -26.86 -8.67 -0.41
C GLU A 269 -25.75 -8.58 -1.46
N GLN A 270 -25.96 -7.81 -2.53
CA GLN A 270 -24.96 -7.64 -3.59
C GLN A 270 -23.76 -6.82 -3.11
N GLU A 271 -23.96 -5.75 -2.35
CA GLU A 271 -22.85 -4.95 -1.84
C GLU A 271 -22.08 -5.66 -0.73
N ARG A 272 -22.78 -6.47 0.08
CA ARG A 272 -22.18 -7.25 1.17
C ARG A 272 -21.08 -8.20 0.68
N LYS A 273 -21.20 -8.72 -0.55
CA LYS A 273 -20.20 -9.58 -1.19
C LYS A 273 -18.83 -8.92 -1.30
N HIS A 274 -18.82 -7.60 -1.53
CA HIS A 274 -17.62 -6.78 -1.70
C HIS A 274 -17.18 -6.06 -0.42
N VAL A 275 -17.82 -6.36 0.72
CA VAL A 275 -17.33 -5.87 2.01
C VAL A 275 -16.13 -6.71 2.42
N ASP A 276 -15.03 -6.02 2.65
CA ASP A 276 -13.78 -6.59 3.11
C ASP A 276 -13.74 -6.78 4.63
N GLY A 277 -12.85 -7.66 5.09
CA GLY A 277 -12.64 -7.96 6.50
C GLY A 277 -11.32 -8.67 6.77
N CYS A 278 -11.24 -9.32 7.93
CA CYS A 278 -10.05 -10.04 8.38
C CYS A 278 -10.28 -11.55 8.37
N ALA A 279 -9.29 -12.30 7.92
CA ALA A 279 -9.28 -13.76 7.96
C ALA A 279 -8.07 -14.28 8.74
N ILE A 280 -8.23 -15.42 9.41
CA ILE A 280 -7.12 -16.20 9.97
C ILE A 280 -7.26 -17.63 9.47
N PHE A 281 -6.21 -18.15 8.83
CA PHE A 281 -6.08 -19.54 8.43
C PHE A 281 -5.01 -20.24 9.27
N PHE A 282 -5.19 -21.54 9.48
CA PHE A 282 -4.26 -22.37 10.24
C PHE A 282 -4.25 -23.79 9.67
N LYS A 283 -3.07 -24.43 9.67
CA LYS A 283 -2.95 -25.83 9.24
C LYS A 283 -3.63 -26.78 10.23
N THR A 284 -4.57 -27.60 9.75
CA THR A 284 -5.35 -28.51 10.59
C THR A 284 -4.55 -29.69 11.13
N GLU A 285 -3.44 -30.03 10.46
CA GLU A 285 -2.47 -31.01 10.93
C GLU A 285 -1.68 -30.54 12.16
N LYS A 286 -1.69 -29.21 12.42
CA LYS A 286 -0.94 -28.58 13.51
C LYS A 286 -1.83 -28.04 14.63
N PHE A 287 -2.98 -27.49 14.25
CA PHE A 287 -3.86 -26.78 15.15
C PHE A 287 -5.31 -27.27 15.06
N THR A 288 -6.02 -27.19 16.19
CA THR A 288 -7.47 -27.40 16.26
C THR A 288 -8.14 -26.13 16.77
N LEU A 289 -9.18 -25.66 16.09
CA LEU A 289 -9.93 -24.47 16.50
C LEU A 289 -10.78 -24.77 17.74
N VAL A 290 -10.61 -23.98 18.79
CA VAL A 290 -11.37 -24.09 20.05
C VAL A 290 -12.45 -23.01 20.11
N GLN A 291 -12.09 -21.76 19.83
CA GLN A 291 -13.01 -20.62 19.86
C GLN A 291 -12.69 -19.62 18.74
N LYS A 292 -13.71 -18.87 18.33
CA LYS A 292 -13.60 -17.79 17.34
C LYS A 292 -14.37 -16.58 17.85
N HIS A 293 -13.79 -15.40 17.70
CA HIS A 293 -14.33 -14.14 18.20
C HIS A 293 -14.17 -13.06 17.13
N THR A 294 -15.19 -12.20 17.01
CA THR A 294 -15.11 -10.96 16.25
C THR A 294 -15.26 -9.81 17.21
N VAL A 295 -14.34 -8.85 17.12
CA VAL A 295 -14.31 -7.64 17.93
C VAL A 295 -14.72 -6.48 17.03
N GLU A 296 -15.88 -5.90 17.30
CA GLU A 296 -16.41 -4.75 16.57
C GLU A 296 -16.12 -3.47 17.34
N PHE A 297 -15.23 -2.63 16.80
CA PHE A 297 -14.75 -1.46 17.53
C PHE A 297 -15.81 -0.39 17.74
N ASN A 298 -16.76 -0.26 16.81
CA ASN A 298 -17.89 0.66 16.96
C ASN A 298 -18.81 0.28 18.14
N GLN A 299 -19.12 -1.01 18.31
CA GLN A 299 -19.96 -1.49 19.41
C GLN A 299 -19.26 -1.31 20.75
N LEU A 300 -17.95 -1.62 20.81
CA LEU A 300 -17.16 -1.36 22.00
C LEU A 300 -17.07 0.13 22.32
N ALA A 301 -16.87 0.97 21.30
CA ALA A 301 -16.82 2.41 21.49
C ALA A 301 -18.15 2.94 22.02
N MET A 302 -19.28 2.45 21.49
CA MET A 302 -20.63 2.79 21.97
C MET A 302 -20.87 2.32 23.41
N ALA A 303 -20.38 1.13 23.79
CA ALA A 303 -20.52 0.63 25.15
C ALA A 303 -19.65 1.39 26.17
N ASN A 304 -18.54 1.98 25.72
CA ASN A 304 -17.56 2.68 26.57
C ASN A 304 -17.55 4.21 26.31
N SER A 305 -18.60 4.77 25.71
CA SER A 305 -18.65 6.19 25.36
C SER A 305 -19.17 7.11 26.46
N GLU A 306 -19.46 6.59 27.64
CA GLU A 306 -20.11 7.34 28.72
C GLU A 306 -19.27 8.57 29.09
N GLY A 307 -19.85 9.77 28.90
CA GLY A 307 -19.19 11.05 29.14
C GLY A 307 -18.17 11.51 28.09
N SER A 308 -18.02 10.83 26.95
CA SER A 308 -17.05 11.20 25.89
C SER A 308 -17.71 11.38 24.52
N GLU A 309 -17.90 12.64 24.11
CA GLU A 309 -18.37 12.97 22.76
C GLU A 309 -17.37 12.54 21.67
N ALA A 310 -16.07 12.59 21.96
CA ALA A 310 -15.03 12.16 21.03
C ALA A 310 -15.16 10.67 20.68
N MET A 311 -15.50 9.82 21.65
CA MET A 311 -15.76 8.39 21.43
C MET A 311 -16.96 8.18 20.49
N LEU A 312 -18.06 8.91 20.69
CA LEU A 312 -19.26 8.81 19.85
C LEU A 312 -19.01 9.34 18.43
N ASN A 313 -18.37 10.50 18.31
CA ASN A 313 -18.26 11.19 17.03
C ASN A 313 -17.14 10.63 16.15
N ARG A 314 -15.99 10.27 16.75
CA ARG A 314 -14.78 9.89 16.00
C ARG A 314 -14.56 8.39 15.93
N VAL A 315 -14.73 7.67 17.05
CA VAL A 315 -14.41 6.23 17.16
C VAL A 315 -15.59 5.35 16.77
N MET A 316 -16.78 5.60 17.33
CA MET A 316 -17.99 4.78 17.08
C MET A 316 -18.41 4.81 15.60
N THR A 317 -18.15 5.91 14.90
CA THR A 317 -18.48 6.06 13.47
C THR A 317 -17.61 5.22 12.53
N LYS A 318 -16.59 4.51 13.04
CA LYS A 318 -15.70 3.66 12.24
C LYS A 318 -16.05 2.19 12.37
N ASP A 319 -16.18 1.51 11.22
CA ASP A 319 -16.65 0.12 11.10
C ASP A 319 -15.51 -0.92 11.07
N ASN A 320 -14.31 -0.52 11.50
CA ASN A 320 -13.15 -1.40 11.61
C ASN A 320 -13.40 -2.54 12.63
N ILE A 321 -12.71 -3.66 12.41
CA ILE A 321 -12.87 -4.86 13.23
C ILE A 321 -11.52 -5.53 13.52
N GLY A 322 -11.54 -6.40 14.52
CA GLY A 322 -10.56 -7.45 14.71
C GLY A 322 -11.23 -8.82 14.80
N VAL A 323 -10.47 -9.87 14.52
CA VAL A 323 -10.86 -11.26 14.73
C VAL A 323 -9.83 -11.95 15.59
N ALA A 324 -10.25 -12.88 16.43
CA ALA A 324 -9.36 -13.69 17.23
C ALA A 324 -9.81 -15.14 17.23
N ILE A 325 -8.86 -16.07 17.12
CA ILE A 325 -9.12 -17.50 17.23
C ILE A 325 -8.23 -18.12 18.30
N LEU A 326 -8.84 -18.95 19.13
CA LEU A 326 -8.13 -19.76 20.12
C LEU A 326 -7.87 -21.12 19.50
N LEU A 327 -6.59 -21.47 19.38
CA LEU A 327 -6.13 -22.72 18.79
C LEU A 327 -5.54 -23.63 19.86
N GLU A 328 -5.83 -24.92 19.77
CA GLU A 328 -5.18 -25.99 20.50
C GLU A 328 -4.06 -26.56 19.62
N LEU A 329 -2.83 -26.53 20.13
CA LEU A 329 -1.67 -27.13 19.48
C LEU A 329 -1.73 -28.65 19.63
N ARG A 330 -1.53 -29.35 18.52
CA ARG A 330 -1.45 -30.81 18.50
C ARG A 330 -0.14 -31.29 19.14
N LYS A 331 -0.22 -32.33 19.97
CA LYS A 331 0.90 -32.79 20.82
C LYS A 331 2.06 -33.35 20.01
N GLU A 332 1.79 -33.83 18.81
CA GLU A 332 2.75 -34.42 17.88
C GLU A 332 3.81 -33.42 17.38
N LEU A 333 3.57 -32.11 17.55
CA LEU A 333 4.48 -31.04 17.11
C LEU A 333 5.54 -30.63 18.14
N ILE A 334 5.46 -31.14 19.37
CA ILE A 334 6.41 -30.79 20.41
C ILE A 334 7.64 -31.69 20.22
N GLU A 335 8.68 -31.16 19.58
CA GLU A 335 9.93 -31.90 19.34
C GLU A 335 10.63 -32.20 20.68
N MET A 336 10.90 -33.48 20.93
CA MET A 336 11.54 -33.96 22.16
C MET A 336 13.00 -34.33 21.92
N SER A 337 13.92 -33.72 22.66
CA SER A 337 15.35 -34.04 22.64
C SER A 337 15.69 -35.32 23.44
N SER A 338 14.74 -35.85 24.21
CA SER A 338 14.91 -37.09 24.97
C SER A 338 13.69 -37.97 24.79
N GLY A 339 13.86 -39.17 24.24
CA GLY A 339 12.80 -40.11 23.87
C GLY A 339 11.98 -40.72 25.03
N LYS A 340 11.65 -39.94 26.06
CA LYS A 340 10.70 -40.32 27.11
C LYS A 340 9.39 -39.57 26.87
N PRO A 341 8.27 -40.25 26.57
CA PRO A 341 6.99 -39.58 26.44
C PRO A 341 6.61 -38.95 27.79
N HIS A 342 6.50 -37.63 27.85
CA HIS A 342 5.88 -36.99 29.00
C HIS A 342 4.38 -37.30 28.94
N LEU A 343 3.87 -37.96 29.97
CA LEU A 343 2.44 -38.16 30.20
C LEU A 343 1.81 -36.83 30.68
N GLY A 344 1.92 -35.79 29.85
CA GLY A 344 1.33 -34.48 30.07
C GLY A 344 -0.01 -34.38 29.35
N THR A 345 -1.10 -34.48 30.10
CA THR A 345 -2.49 -34.31 29.64
C THR A 345 -2.85 -32.86 29.29
N GLU A 346 -1.91 -31.93 29.40
CA GLU A 346 -2.20 -30.50 29.28
C GLU A 346 -2.39 -30.07 27.83
N LYS A 347 -3.52 -29.37 27.60
CA LYS A 347 -3.83 -28.76 26.31
C LYS A 347 -3.00 -27.49 26.18
N GLN A 348 -2.10 -27.45 25.19
CA GLN A 348 -1.39 -26.23 24.88
C GLN A 348 -2.26 -25.34 23.98
N LEU A 349 -2.63 -24.18 24.48
CA LEU A 349 -3.41 -23.20 23.73
C LEU A 349 -2.53 -22.07 23.21
N ILE A 350 -2.97 -21.44 22.13
CA ILE A 350 -2.43 -20.19 21.60
C ILE A 350 -3.59 -19.34 21.07
N LEU A 351 -3.56 -18.04 21.36
CA LEU A 351 -4.52 -17.10 20.80
C LEU A 351 -3.86 -16.38 19.63
N VAL A 352 -4.52 -16.41 18.46
CA VAL A 352 -4.11 -15.64 17.29
C VAL A 352 -5.12 -14.54 17.08
N ALA A 353 -4.66 -13.30 17.04
CA ALA A 353 -5.46 -12.11 16.82
C ALA A 353 -5.05 -11.44 15.50
N ASN A 354 -6.04 -10.96 14.74
CA ASN A 354 -5.85 -10.24 13.48
C ASN A 354 -6.76 -9.02 13.42
N ALA A 355 -6.23 -7.82 13.18
CA ALA A 355 -7.03 -6.61 13.06
C ALA A 355 -6.61 -5.71 11.87
N HIS A 356 -7.55 -4.87 11.44
CA HIS A 356 -7.29 -3.82 10.45
C HIS A 356 -7.86 -2.49 10.97
N MET A 357 -6.97 -1.61 11.43
CA MET A 357 -7.32 -0.34 12.06
C MET A 357 -7.71 0.72 11.04
N HIS A 358 -8.30 1.81 11.51
CA HIS A 358 -8.64 2.95 10.67
C HIS A 358 -7.41 3.51 9.94
N TRP A 359 -7.55 3.97 8.70
CA TRP A 359 -6.42 4.32 7.84
C TRP A 359 -6.01 5.80 7.92
N ASP A 360 -6.97 6.70 8.11
CA ASP A 360 -6.77 8.15 7.95
C ASP A 360 -5.66 8.67 8.88
N PRO A 361 -4.58 9.29 8.35
CA PRO A 361 -3.49 9.85 9.14
C PRO A 361 -3.93 10.86 10.22
N GLU A 362 -5.01 11.61 9.98
CA GLU A 362 -5.53 12.63 10.90
C GLU A 362 -6.31 12.05 12.11
N TYR A 363 -6.42 10.72 12.19
CA TYR A 363 -7.18 9.99 13.19
C TYR A 363 -6.28 9.07 14.02
N SER A 364 -5.13 9.58 14.46
CA SER A 364 -4.20 8.86 15.35
C SER A 364 -4.86 8.43 16.67
N ASP A 365 -5.73 9.27 17.21
CA ASP A 365 -6.57 9.00 18.39
C ASP A 365 -7.47 7.78 18.18
N VAL A 366 -8.14 7.68 17.04
CA VAL A 366 -9.01 6.53 16.73
C VAL A 366 -8.19 5.26 16.59
N LYS A 367 -7.04 5.31 15.90
CA LYS A 367 -6.14 4.14 15.75
C LYS A 367 -5.66 3.62 17.09
N LEU A 368 -5.26 4.53 17.99
CA LEU A 368 -4.82 4.19 19.34
C LEU A 368 -5.95 3.57 20.17
N VAL A 369 -7.13 4.20 20.19
CA VAL A 369 -8.29 3.70 20.94
C VAL A 369 -8.76 2.35 20.39
N GLN A 370 -8.80 2.15 19.08
CA GLN A 370 -9.11 0.84 18.48
C GLN A 370 -8.12 -0.24 18.91
N THR A 371 -6.83 0.08 18.93
CA THR A 371 -5.78 -0.83 19.40
C THR A 371 -5.98 -1.19 20.88
N MET A 372 -6.26 -0.20 21.74
CA MET A 372 -6.55 -0.42 23.17
C MET A 372 -7.78 -1.30 23.38
N MET A 373 -8.89 -1.00 22.69
CA MET A 373 -10.12 -1.79 22.74
C MET A 373 -9.87 -3.24 22.31
N PHE A 374 -9.10 -3.43 21.23
CA PHE A 374 -8.78 -4.76 20.73
C PHE A 374 -7.94 -5.56 21.73
N LEU A 375 -6.88 -4.97 22.28
CA LEU A 375 -6.04 -5.61 23.28
C LEU A 375 -6.80 -5.93 24.57
N SER A 376 -7.71 -5.04 25.00
CA SER A 376 -8.58 -5.27 26.14
C SER A 376 -9.49 -6.49 25.93
N GLU A 377 -10.15 -6.59 24.76
CA GLU A 377 -10.98 -7.75 24.46
C GLU A 377 -10.18 -9.04 24.27
N VAL A 378 -9.01 -8.96 23.63
CA VAL A 378 -8.07 -10.09 23.51
C VAL A 378 -7.68 -10.60 24.90
N LYS A 379 -7.38 -9.71 25.85
CA LYS A 379 -7.11 -10.06 27.24
C LYS A 379 -8.32 -10.73 27.90
N ASN A 380 -9.52 -10.18 27.72
CA ASN A 380 -10.76 -10.78 28.23
C ASN A 380 -10.99 -12.19 27.70
N ILE A 381 -10.66 -12.46 26.43
CA ILE A 381 -10.72 -13.80 25.82
C ILE A 381 -9.71 -14.74 26.49
N ILE A 382 -8.46 -14.30 26.67
CA ILE A 382 -7.40 -15.08 27.34
C ILE A 382 -7.81 -15.42 28.77
N ASP A 383 -8.33 -14.46 29.53
CA ASP A 383 -8.74 -14.64 30.93
C ASP A 383 -9.94 -15.60 31.07
N LYS A 384 -10.90 -15.55 30.13
CA LYS A 384 -12.01 -16.50 30.08
C LYS A 384 -11.53 -17.91 29.73
N ALA A 385 -10.66 -18.05 28.73
CA ALA A 385 -10.10 -19.34 28.33
C ALA A 385 -9.23 -19.96 29.44
N SER A 386 -8.39 -19.16 30.10
CA SER A 386 -7.54 -19.60 31.20
C SER A 386 -8.34 -20.09 32.41
N ARG A 387 -9.46 -19.42 32.74
CA ARG A 387 -10.39 -19.87 33.79
C ARG A 387 -11.05 -21.20 33.44
N SER A 388 -11.44 -21.39 32.18
CA SER A 388 -12.01 -22.65 31.71
C SER A 388 -11.00 -23.82 31.81
N LEU A 389 -9.71 -23.57 31.59
CA LEU A 389 -8.67 -24.59 31.80
C LEU A 389 -8.46 -24.90 33.29
N LYS A 390 -8.35 -23.88 34.14
CA LYS A 390 -8.14 -24.04 35.60
C LYS A 390 -9.27 -24.84 36.28
N SER A 391 -10.50 -24.72 35.79
CA SER A 391 -11.63 -25.52 36.31
C SER A 391 -11.51 -27.02 36.02
N SER A 392 -10.60 -27.44 35.14
CA SER A 392 -10.45 -28.84 34.74
C SER A 392 -9.31 -29.60 35.42
N VAL A 393 -8.28 -28.92 35.98
CA VAL A 393 -7.12 -29.55 36.65
C VAL A 393 -6.50 -28.60 37.69
N LEU A 394 -6.11 -29.11 38.87
CA LEU A 394 -5.28 -28.40 39.87
C LEU A 394 -3.82 -28.30 39.38
N GLY A 395 -3.45 -27.21 38.73
CA GLY A 395 -2.06 -26.92 38.34
C GLY A 395 -1.84 -25.45 37.98
N GLU A 396 -0.63 -24.94 38.23
CA GLU A 396 -0.21 -23.57 37.85
C GLU A 396 -0.04 -23.47 36.32
N PHE A 397 -1.08 -23.06 35.60
CA PHE A 397 -0.99 -22.79 34.17
C PHE A 397 -0.23 -21.50 33.88
N GLY A 398 0.72 -21.56 32.94
CA GLY A 398 1.28 -20.38 32.27
C GLY A 398 0.20 -19.62 31.48
N THR A 399 0.38 -18.31 31.29
CA THR A 399 -0.53 -17.46 30.50
C THR A 399 -0.58 -17.93 29.04
N ILE A 400 -1.78 -18.00 28.45
CA ILE A 400 -1.95 -18.39 27.04
C ILE A 400 -1.16 -17.41 26.16
N PRO A 401 -0.23 -17.88 25.30
CA PRO A 401 0.53 -17.03 24.41
C PRO A 401 -0.36 -16.35 23.37
N LEU A 402 0.01 -15.12 22.99
CA LEU A 402 -0.67 -14.30 22.00
C LEU A 402 0.24 -14.09 20.79
N VAL A 403 -0.31 -14.33 19.60
CA VAL A 403 0.23 -13.84 18.32
C VAL A 403 -0.71 -12.76 17.82
N LEU A 404 -0.23 -11.52 17.76
CA LEU A 404 -0.99 -10.38 17.26
C LEU A 404 -0.48 -9.97 15.87
N CYS A 405 -1.30 -10.21 14.86
CA CYS A 405 -1.13 -9.68 13.52
C CYS A 405 -2.05 -8.47 13.36
N ALA A 406 -1.59 -7.39 12.75
CA ALA A 406 -2.48 -6.29 12.42
C ALA A 406 -1.90 -5.39 11.32
N ASP A 407 -2.79 -4.88 10.48
CA ASP A 407 -2.54 -3.63 9.78
C ASP A 407 -2.99 -2.48 10.69
N LEU A 408 -2.02 -1.90 11.40
CA LEU A 408 -2.27 -0.84 12.38
C LEU A 408 -2.45 0.53 11.72
N ASN A 409 -2.11 0.69 10.43
CA ASN A 409 -2.04 2.00 9.77
C ASN A 409 -1.24 3.05 10.60
N SER A 410 -0.21 2.58 11.31
CA SER A 410 0.52 3.35 12.32
C SER A 410 2.02 3.07 12.19
N LEU A 411 2.84 4.11 12.22
CA LEU A 411 4.30 4.01 12.12
C LEU A 411 4.93 3.55 13.45
N PRO A 412 6.17 3.02 13.45
CA PRO A 412 6.81 2.51 14.68
C PRO A 412 6.93 3.52 15.83
N ASP A 413 6.96 4.82 15.52
CA ASP A 413 7.05 5.94 16.47
C ASP A 413 5.69 6.50 16.90
N SER A 414 4.59 5.88 16.46
CA SER A 414 3.23 6.28 16.84
C SER A 414 2.89 5.99 18.32
N GLY A 415 1.85 6.66 18.84
CA GLY A 415 1.31 6.44 20.20
C GLY A 415 1.89 7.33 21.30
N TYR A 416 2.93 8.13 21.01
CA TYR A 416 3.64 8.98 21.98
C TYR A 416 3.30 10.49 21.94
N ASN A 417 2.30 10.92 21.17
CA ASN A 417 1.93 12.34 21.04
C ASN A 417 0.57 12.65 21.67
#